data_AF-A0A7J9IFH7-F1
#
_entry.id   AF-A0A7J9IFH7-F1
#
_cell.length_a   1.000
_cell.length_b   1.000
_cell.length_c   1.000
_cell.angle_alpha   90.00
_cell.angle_beta   90.00
_cell.angle_gamma   90.00
#
_symmetry.space_group_name_H-M   'P 1'
#
loop_
_entity.id
_entity.type
_entity.pdbx_description
1 polymer ?
#
loop_
_entity_poly.entity_id
_entity_poly.type
_entity_poly.pdbx_seq_one_letter_code
_entity_poly.pdbx_strand_id
1 'polypeptide(L)'
;QQTIPQPKVEDGEEVTYEVTTAAVKRSVHLFSALQSIHGHWPAENSGPMYYIPPLVMSLYITGHLNTIFSREHRKEILRYIYCHQNEDGGWGLSIGVHSTMFCTTLNYICMRLLGEGPDGGLNNACERARKWILDRGAVTTISSWGKTWLSVCRLSFIY
;
A
#
# COMPACT_ATOMS: atom_id res chain seq x y z
N GLN A 1 -27.34 15.54 7.25
CA GLN A 1 -27.77 14.66 8.35
C GLN A 1 -28.73 13.63 7.79
N GLN A 2 -28.55 12.33 8.05
CA GLN A 2 -29.41 11.27 7.49
C GLN A 2 -30.70 11.15 8.30
N THR A 3 -31.85 11.34 7.65
CA THR A 3 -33.18 11.30 8.29
C THR A 3 -34.02 10.12 7.83
N ILE A 4 -33.61 9.42 6.76
CA ILE A 4 -34.32 8.24 6.25
C ILE A 4 -33.93 7.03 7.11
N PRO A 5 -34.90 6.31 7.69
CA PRO A 5 -34.64 5.09 8.48
C PRO A 5 -33.83 4.07 7.69
N GLN A 6 -32.94 3.34 8.36
CA GLN A 6 -32.20 2.26 7.72
C GLN A 6 -33.16 1.10 7.40
N PRO A 7 -33.36 0.74 6.12
CA PRO A 7 -34.09 -0.47 5.79
C PRO A 7 -33.30 -1.68 6.27
N LYS A 8 -34.01 -2.65 6.85
CA LYS A 8 -33.52 -3.99 7.16
C LYS A 8 -34.37 -4.97 6.37
N VAL A 9 -33.73 -5.92 5.71
CA VAL A 9 -34.37 -7.01 4.97
C VAL A 9 -33.67 -8.28 5.42
N GLU A 10 -34.42 -9.23 5.94
CA GLU A 10 -33.90 -10.53 6.35
C GLU A 10 -33.87 -11.52 5.17
N ASP A 11 -33.09 -12.60 5.29
CA ASP A 11 -33.00 -13.62 4.27
C ASP A 11 -34.38 -14.26 4.02
N GLY A 12 -34.88 -14.15 2.79
CA GLY A 12 -36.18 -14.69 2.38
C GLY A 12 -37.35 -13.69 2.43
N GLU A 13 -37.13 -12.45 2.91
CA GLU A 13 -38.14 -11.40 2.84
C GLU A 13 -38.23 -10.78 1.42
N GLU A 14 -39.45 -10.40 1.02
CA GLU A 14 -39.68 -9.73 -0.26
C GLU A 14 -39.16 -8.28 -0.24
N VAL A 15 -38.30 -7.93 -1.21
CA VAL A 15 -37.77 -6.57 -1.35
C VAL A 15 -38.83 -5.68 -2.01
N THR A 16 -39.47 -4.82 -1.21
CA THR A 16 -40.50 -3.91 -1.73
C THR A 16 -39.91 -2.67 -2.40
N TYR A 17 -40.75 -1.95 -3.15
CA TYR A 17 -40.40 -0.68 -3.78
C TYR A 17 -40.00 0.39 -2.76
N GLU A 18 -40.68 0.44 -1.61
CA GLU A 18 -40.43 1.40 -0.53
C GLU A 18 -39.07 1.17 0.10
N VAL A 19 -38.74 -0.10 0.40
CA VAL A 19 -37.45 -0.52 0.95
C VAL A 19 -36.33 -0.15 -0.02
N THR A 20 -36.49 -0.48 -1.29
CA THR A 20 -35.53 -0.14 -2.35
C THR A 20 -35.33 1.37 -2.47
N THR A 21 -36.43 2.13 -2.50
CA THR A 21 -36.39 3.59 -2.60
C THR A 21 -35.70 4.22 -1.40
N ALA A 22 -35.97 3.72 -0.19
CA ALA A 22 -35.29 4.19 1.03
C ALA A 22 -33.79 3.89 0.98
N ALA A 23 -33.39 2.69 0.56
CA ALA A 23 -31.98 2.31 0.41
C ALA A 23 -31.25 3.21 -0.60
N VAL A 24 -31.82 3.40 -1.79
CA VAL A 24 -31.23 4.24 -2.85
C VAL A 24 -31.10 5.68 -2.39
N LYS A 25 -32.15 6.28 -1.79
CA LYS A 25 -32.06 7.66 -1.29
C LYS A 25 -30.99 7.82 -0.21
N ARG A 26 -30.84 6.83 0.69
CA ARG A 26 -29.76 6.83 1.69
C ARG A 26 -28.37 6.76 1.04
N SER A 27 -28.18 5.91 0.05
CA SER A 27 -26.93 5.79 -0.70
C SER A 27 -26.61 7.08 -1.47
N VAL A 28 -27.59 7.72 -2.10
CA VAL A 28 -27.41 9.01 -2.77
C VAL A 28 -27.01 10.08 -1.75
N HIS A 29 -27.69 10.18 -0.61
CA HIS A 29 -27.31 11.13 0.44
C HIS A 29 -25.86 10.92 0.92
N LEU A 30 -25.45 9.66 1.12
CA LEU A 30 -24.07 9.35 1.50
C LEU A 30 -23.08 9.73 0.40
N PHE A 31 -23.34 9.33 -0.84
CA PHE A 31 -22.44 9.58 -1.95
C PHE A 31 -22.32 11.09 -2.24
N SER A 32 -23.42 11.84 -2.20
CA SER A 32 -23.38 13.31 -2.30
C SER A 32 -22.57 13.95 -1.16
N ALA A 33 -22.62 13.42 0.06
CA ALA A 33 -21.82 13.93 1.18
C ALA A 33 -20.31 13.66 1.04
N LEU A 34 -19.92 12.69 0.21
CA LEU A 34 -18.51 12.39 -0.11
C LEU A 34 -17.96 13.24 -1.27
N GLN A 35 -18.82 14.03 -1.95
CA GLN A 35 -18.38 14.91 -3.02
C GLN A 35 -17.49 16.02 -2.44
N SER A 36 -16.33 16.24 -3.05
CA SER A 36 -15.45 17.35 -2.68
C SER A 36 -16.09 18.70 -3.02
N ILE A 37 -15.56 19.77 -2.42
CA ILE A 37 -15.94 21.16 -2.74
C ILE A 37 -15.74 21.52 -4.23
N HIS A 38 -14.97 20.73 -4.97
CA HIS A 38 -14.69 20.93 -6.39
C HIS A 38 -15.57 20.04 -7.29
N GLY A 39 -16.55 19.32 -6.73
CA GLY A 39 -17.52 18.53 -7.48
C GLY A 39 -17.06 17.13 -7.91
N HIS A 40 -15.82 16.73 -7.65
CA HIS A 40 -15.34 15.37 -7.88
C HIS A 40 -15.46 14.50 -6.61
N TRP A 41 -15.37 13.17 -6.77
CA TRP A 41 -15.35 12.19 -5.68
C TRP A 41 -13.94 11.67 -5.47
N PRO A 42 -13.25 12.08 -4.38
CA PRO A 42 -11.98 11.50 -4.02
C PRO A 42 -12.18 10.01 -3.69
N ALA A 43 -11.30 9.17 -4.23
CA ALA A 43 -11.27 7.75 -3.95
C ALA A 43 -9.84 7.31 -3.69
N GLU A 44 -9.68 6.31 -2.83
CA GLU A 44 -8.41 5.65 -2.65
C GLU A 44 -8.05 4.88 -3.93
N ASN A 45 -6.85 5.11 -4.46
CA ASN A 45 -6.28 4.35 -5.56
C ASN A 45 -5.02 3.63 -5.08
N SER A 46 -5.22 2.58 -4.30
CA SER A 46 -4.17 1.73 -3.72
C SER A 46 -4.21 0.32 -4.33
N GLY A 47 -3.35 -0.58 -3.84
CA GLY A 47 -3.25 -1.95 -4.37
C GLY A 47 -1.84 -2.31 -4.81
N PRO A 48 -1.25 -1.59 -5.80
CA PRO A 48 0.09 -1.91 -6.27
C PRO A 48 1.18 -1.64 -5.23
N MET A 49 1.96 -2.67 -4.88
CA MET A 49 3.01 -2.56 -3.84
C MET A 49 4.35 -2.02 -4.39
N TYR A 50 4.32 -1.29 -5.50
CA TYR A 50 5.53 -0.76 -6.16
C TYR A 50 5.41 0.71 -6.61
N TYR A 51 4.43 1.47 -6.10
CA TYR A 51 4.35 2.92 -6.35
C TYR A 51 5.17 3.75 -5.37
N ILE A 52 5.01 3.52 -4.07
CA ILE A 52 5.71 4.28 -3.03
C ILE A 52 7.23 4.01 -3.01
N PRO A 53 7.72 2.76 -3.17
CA PRO A 53 9.16 2.51 -3.11
C PRO A 53 9.98 3.32 -4.14
N PRO A 54 9.63 3.34 -5.45
CA PRO A 54 10.25 4.24 -6.42
C PRO A 54 10.26 5.73 -6.05
N LEU A 55 9.17 6.23 -5.46
CA LEU A 55 9.06 7.63 -5.04
C LEU A 55 10.02 7.91 -3.88
N VAL A 56 10.05 7.04 -2.86
CA VAL A 56 10.99 7.14 -1.73
C VAL A 56 12.43 7.08 -2.23
N MET A 57 12.75 6.16 -3.14
CA MET A 57 14.07 6.06 -3.76
C MET A 57 14.45 7.35 -4.48
N SER A 58 13.58 7.88 -5.36
CA SER A 58 13.81 9.13 -6.08
C SER A 58 14.08 10.31 -5.15
N LEU A 59 13.25 10.46 -4.10
CA LEU A 59 13.40 11.55 -3.13
C LEU A 59 14.66 11.39 -2.27
N TYR A 60 15.05 10.16 -1.96
CA TYR A 60 16.31 9.87 -1.29
C TYR A 60 17.50 10.27 -2.15
N ILE A 61 17.54 9.81 -3.41
CA ILE A 61 18.62 10.08 -4.38
C ILE A 61 18.77 11.59 -4.62
N THR A 62 17.67 12.31 -4.72
CA THR A 62 17.67 13.76 -4.96
C THR A 62 17.91 14.58 -3.69
N GLY A 63 17.97 13.97 -2.50
CA GLY A 63 18.17 14.67 -1.22
C GLY A 63 16.92 15.38 -0.66
N HIS A 64 15.74 15.13 -1.23
CA HIS A 64 14.48 15.80 -0.84
C HIS A 64 13.59 14.96 0.08
N LEU A 65 14.01 13.75 0.46
CA LEU A 65 13.19 12.83 1.26
C LEU A 65 12.61 13.48 2.52
N ASN A 66 13.45 14.13 3.33
CA ASN A 66 13.02 14.75 4.59
C ASN A 66 12.29 16.09 4.40
N THR A 67 12.40 16.69 3.21
CA THR A 67 11.71 17.94 2.86
C THR A 67 10.26 17.65 2.43
N ILE A 68 10.06 16.57 1.66
CA ILE A 68 8.75 16.20 1.12
C ILE A 68 7.99 15.29 2.09
N PHE A 69 8.66 14.31 2.69
CA PHE A 69 8.05 13.41 3.67
C PHE A 69 8.36 13.86 5.10
N SER A 70 7.32 14.40 5.74
CA SER A 70 7.30 14.61 7.19
C SER A 70 7.54 13.30 7.93
N ARG A 71 7.82 13.39 9.24
CA ARG A 71 7.93 12.20 10.08
C ARG A 71 6.68 11.31 10.03
N GLU A 72 5.50 11.93 10.02
CA GLU A 72 4.23 11.20 9.97
C GLU A 72 3.99 10.54 8.61
N HIS A 73 4.38 11.19 7.49
CA HIS A 73 4.34 10.53 6.17
C HIS A 73 5.19 9.25 6.16
N ARG A 74 6.41 9.31 6.69
CA ARG A 74 7.31 8.14 6.74
C ARG A 74 6.75 7.04 7.63
N LYS A 75 6.18 7.39 8.78
CA LYS A 75 5.51 6.45 9.69
C LYS A 75 4.34 5.73 9.00
N GLU A 76 3.51 6.47 8.28
CA GLU A 76 2.35 5.88 7.58
C GLU A 76 2.75 5.07 6.34
N ILE A 77 3.81 5.46 5.62
CA ILE A 77 4.39 4.63 4.55
C ILE A 77 4.87 3.29 5.11
N LEU A 78 5.63 3.32 6.20
CA LEU A 78 6.10 2.10 6.87
C LEU A 78 4.92 1.26 7.35
N ARG A 79 3.92 1.87 8.01
CA ARG A 79 2.70 1.17 8.44
C ARG A 79 2.01 0.46 7.28
N TYR A 80 1.84 1.13 6.14
CA TYR A 80 1.23 0.53 4.96
C TYR A 80 2.05 -0.66 4.44
N ILE A 81 3.38 -0.55 4.39
CA ILE A 81 4.26 -1.66 3.98
C ILE A 81 4.08 -2.87 4.92
N TYR A 82 4.06 -2.64 6.24
CA TYR A 82 3.91 -3.71 7.22
C TYR A 82 2.55 -4.40 7.16
N CYS A 83 1.46 -3.63 7.01
CA CYS A 83 0.10 -4.16 6.95
C CYS A 83 -0.11 -5.12 5.77
N HIS A 84 0.70 -5.02 4.72
CA HIS A 84 0.55 -5.78 3.49
C HIS A 84 1.70 -6.74 3.21
N GLN A 85 2.59 -6.97 4.18
CA GLN A 85 3.58 -8.03 4.07
C GLN A 85 2.88 -9.39 4.17
N ASN A 86 3.13 -10.26 3.21
CA ASN A 86 2.60 -11.61 3.22
C ASN A 86 3.24 -12.43 4.35
N GLU A 87 2.57 -13.52 4.76
CA GLU A 87 3.07 -14.44 5.79
C GLU A 87 4.45 -15.02 5.48
N ASP A 88 4.78 -15.17 4.18
CA ASP A 88 6.08 -15.65 3.73
C ASP A 88 7.21 -14.62 3.88
N GLY A 89 6.88 -13.37 4.23
CA GLY A 89 7.83 -12.27 4.40
C GLY A 89 8.03 -11.39 3.17
N GLY A 90 7.36 -11.68 2.05
CA GLY A 90 7.46 -10.89 0.83
C GLY A 90 6.25 -10.00 0.54
N TRP A 91 6.26 -9.39 -0.66
CA TRP A 91 5.14 -8.61 -1.20
C TRP A 91 4.88 -8.96 -2.66
N GLY A 92 3.60 -9.06 -3.02
CA GLY A 92 3.16 -9.29 -4.41
C GLY A 92 3.11 -8.02 -5.24
N LEU A 93 2.77 -8.15 -6.53
CA LEU A 93 2.52 -7.01 -7.42
C LEU A 93 1.36 -6.14 -6.92
N SER A 94 0.35 -6.79 -6.33
CA SER A 94 -0.78 -6.15 -5.67
C SER A 94 -0.96 -6.75 -4.27
N ILE A 95 -1.68 -6.04 -3.40
CA ILE A 95 -2.09 -6.54 -2.07
C ILE A 95 -2.77 -7.90 -2.19
N GLY A 96 -2.41 -8.83 -1.29
CA GLY A 96 -3.02 -10.16 -1.18
C GLY A 96 -2.58 -11.16 -2.26
N VAL A 97 -1.69 -10.77 -3.17
CA VAL A 97 -1.13 -11.66 -4.20
C VAL A 97 0.23 -12.21 -3.75
N HIS A 98 0.61 -13.38 -4.28
CA HIS A 98 1.89 -14.02 -4.01
C HIS A 98 3.09 -13.09 -4.17
N SER A 99 4.05 -13.28 -3.27
CA SER A 99 5.27 -12.49 -3.18
C SER A 99 6.12 -12.61 -4.44
N THR A 100 6.68 -11.49 -4.88
CA THR A 100 7.55 -11.40 -6.06
C THR A 100 8.91 -10.83 -5.70
N MET A 101 9.95 -11.21 -6.45
CA MET A 101 11.29 -10.67 -6.26
C MET A 101 11.33 -9.14 -6.44
N PHE A 102 10.57 -8.63 -7.41
CA PHE A 102 10.46 -7.20 -7.69
C PHE A 102 9.90 -6.42 -6.49
N CYS A 103 8.68 -6.72 -6.06
CA CYS A 103 8.03 -5.97 -5.00
C CYS A 103 8.69 -6.20 -3.63
N THR A 104 9.16 -7.41 -3.35
CA THR A 104 9.85 -7.69 -2.08
C THR A 104 11.16 -6.91 -1.96
N THR A 105 11.96 -6.88 -3.03
CA THR A 105 13.21 -6.11 -3.05
C THR A 105 12.94 -4.61 -2.89
N LEU A 106 11.96 -4.08 -3.63
CA LEU A 106 11.65 -2.65 -3.57
C LEU A 106 11.13 -2.22 -2.19
N ASN A 107 10.22 -2.99 -1.58
CA ASN A 107 9.71 -2.68 -0.25
C ASN A 107 10.78 -2.84 0.84
N TYR A 108 11.66 -3.84 0.73
CA TYR A 108 12.83 -3.95 1.60
C TYR A 108 13.69 -2.67 1.54
N ILE A 109 14.12 -2.25 0.35
CA ILE A 109 14.94 -1.04 0.19
C ILE A 109 14.19 0.19 0.70
N CYS A 110 12.89 0.31 0.42
CA CYS A 110 12.06 1.41 0.92
C CYS A 110 12.14 1.53 2.45
N MET A 111 11.95 0.43 3.18
CA MET A 111 12.06 0.42 4.64
C MET A 111 13.46 0.85 5.10
N ARG A 112 14.52 0.34 4.45
CA ARG A 112 15.92 0.70 4.76
C ARG A 112 16.18 2.19 4.56
N LEU A 113 15.70 2.78 3.47
CA LEU A 113 15.84 4.22 3.19
C LEU A 113 15.03 5.10 4.15
N LEU A 114 13.94 4.57 4.70
CA LEU A 114 13.12 5.26 5.70
C LEU A 114 13.66 5.13 7.14
N GLY A 115 14.78 4.42 7.33
CA GLY A 115 15.52 4.35 8.57
C GLY A 115 15.38 3.04 9.35
N GLU A 116 14.62 2.07 8.84
CA GLU A 116 14.53 0.75 9.48
C GLU A 116 15.85 0.00 9.37
N GLY A 117 16.26 -0.66 10.46
CA GLY A 117 17.43 -1.55 10.51
C GLY A 117 17.29 -2.78 9.60
N PRO A 118 18.39 -3.53 9.35
CA PRO A 118 18.32 -4.78 8.60
C PRO A 118 17.41 -5.78 9.31
N ASP A 119 17.38 -5.78 10.63
CA ASP A 119 16.51 -6.62 11.46
C ASP A 119 15.33 -5.83 12.05
N GLY A 120 15.04 -4.66 11.46
CA GLY A 120 14.02 -3.73 11.92
C GLY A 120 12.63 -3.94 11.31
N GLY A 121 11.77 -2.96 11.54
CA GLY A 121 10.38 -2.95 11.12
C GLY A 121 9.45 -3.73 12.05
N LEU A 122 8.14 -3.52 11.88
CA LEU A 122 7.13 -4.21 12.67
C LEU A 122 7.23 -5.73 12.48
N ASN A 123 7.33 -6.46 13.58
CA ASN A 123 7.52 -7.91 13.59
C ASN A 123 8.76 -8.36 12.79
N ASN A 124 9.87 -7.61 12.76
CA ASN A 124 11.07 -7.92 11.95
C ASN A 124 10.78 -7.99 10.44
N ALA A 125 9.93 -7.09 9.94
CA ALA A 125 9.56 -7.06 8.53
C ALA A 125 10.77 -7.03 7.58
N CYS A 126 11.84 -6.28 7.92
CA CYS A 126 13.06 -6.20 7.12
C CYS A 126 13.82 -7.54 7.10
N GLU A 127 13.92 -8.22 8.23
CA GLU A 127 14.59 -9.52 8.35
C GLU A 127 13.90 -10.57 7.48
N ARG A 128 12.57 -10.69 7.62
CA ARG A 128 11.77 -11.63 6.83
C ARG A 128 11.88 -11.38 5.34
N ALA A 129 11.81 -10.11 4.94
CA ALA A 129 11.99 -9.70 3.55
C ALA A 129 13.36 -10.10 3.01
N ARG A 130 14.42 -9.80 3.77
CA ARG A 130 15.79 -10.16 3.40
C ARG A 130 15.94 -11.69 3.28
N LYS A 131 15.42 -12.44 4.25
CA LYS A 131 15.41 -13.91 4.20
C LYS A 131 14.69 -14.41 2.95
N TRP A 132 13.48 -13.91 2.66
CA TRP A 132 12.71 -14.30 1.48
C TRP A 132 13.48 -14.07 0.17
N ILE A 133 14.19 -12.93 0.06
CA ILE A 133 15.04 -12.58 -1.08
C ILE A 133 16.22 -13.53 -1.20
N LEU A 134 16.95 -13.76 -0.10
CA LEU A 134 18.16 -14.60 -0.10
C LEU A 134 17.84 -16.06 -0.41
N ASP A 135 16.78 -16.61 0.19
CA ASP A 135 16.34 -18.00 -0.04
C ASP A 135 15.95 -18.28 -1.51
N ARG A 136 15.75 -17.23 -2.32
CA ARG A 136 15.37 -17.30 -3.74
C ARG A 136 16.47 -16.86 -4.70
N GLY A 137 17.73 -16.93 -4.26
CA GLY A 137 18.89 -16.62 -5.08
C GLY A 137 19.19 -15.12 -5.16
N ALA A 138 18.89 -14.39 -4.09
CA ALA A 138 19.04 -12.94 -4.01
C ALA A 138 18.27 -12.20 -5.13
N VAL A 139 18.70 -10.99 -5.49
CA VAL A 139 18.02 -10.15 -6.49
C VAL A 139 18.27 -10.56 -7.95
N THR A 140 18.79 -11.76 -8.20
CA THR A 140 19.19 -12.21 -9.55
C THR A 140 18.00 -12.36 -10.52
N THR A 141 16.83 -12.72 -9.99
CA THR A 141 15.59 -12.94 -10.75
C THR A 141 14.70 -11.69 -10.81
N ILE A 142 15.20 -10.53 -10.39
CA ILE A 142 14.42 -9.30 -10.41
C ILE A 142 14.12 -8.84 -11.85
N SER A 143 12.93 -8.29 -12.06
CA SER A 143 12.48 -7.77 -13.36
C SER A 143 13.36 -6.62 -13.86
N SER A 144 13.27 -6.28 -15.16
CA SER A 144 14.04 -5.20 -15.78
C SER A 144 13.84 -3.85 -15.07
N TRP A 145 12.61 -3.53 -14.66
CA TRP A 145 12.31 -2.31 -13.90
C TRP A 145 12.98 -2.30 -12.53
N GLY A 146 13.04 -3.46 -11.88
CA GLY A 146 13.79 -3.61 -10.63
C GLY A 146 15.28 -3.37 -10.82
N LYS A 147 15.88 -3.92 -11.88
CA LYS A 147 17.29 -3.69 -12.22
C LYS A 147 17.59 -2.21 -12.42
N THR A 148 16.69 -1.46 -13.06
CA THR A 148 16.83 0.00 -13.21
C THR A 148 16.89 0.67 -11.83
N TRP A 149 15.94 0.43 -10.94
CA TRP A 149 15.94 1.03 -9.60
C TRP A 149 17.17 0.67 -8.76
N LEU A 150 17.60 -0.60 -8.82
CA LEU A 150 18.82 -1.05 -8.13
C LEU A 150 20.07 -0.34 -8.66
N SER A 151 20.13 -0.11 -9.97
CA SER A 151 21.26 0.58 -10.61
C SER A 151 21.33 2.04 -10.18
N VAL A 152 20.17 2.71 -10.10
CA VAL A 152 20.09 4.13 -9.72
C VAL A 152 20.36 4.33 -8.22
N CYS A 153 19.88 3.44 -7.34
CA CYS A 153 20.03 3.61 -5.89
C CYS A 153 21.47 3.39 -5.37
N ARG A 154 22.38 2.87 -6.21
CA ARG A 154 23.71 2.33 -5.84
C ARG A 154 23.59 1.23 -4.76
N LEU A 155 24.20 0.07 -5.04
CA LEU A 155 24.03 -1.21 -4.32
C LEU A 155 24.40 -1.25 -2.82
N SER A 156 24.71 -0.13 -2.18
CA SER A 156 25.26 -0.07 -0.82
C SER A 156 24.31 -0.49 0.32
N PHE A 157 23.07 -0.87 0.03
CA PHE A 157 22.04 -1.18 1.05
C PHE A 157 21.55 -2.63 1.07
N ILE A 158 22.09 -3.51 0.23
CA ILE A 158 21.65 -4.91 0.12
C ILE A 158 22.49 -5.86 1.01
N TYR A 159 23.64 -5.42 1.51
CA TYR A 159 24.49 -6.18 2.44
C TYR A 159 24.44 -5.59 3.85
#